data_AF-A0A7X1ZJ68-F1
#
_entry.id   AF-A0A7X1ZJ68-F1
#
_cell.length_a   1.000
_cell.length_b   1.000
_cell.length_c   1.000
_cell.angle_alpha   90.00
_cell.angle_beta   90.00
_cell.angle_gamma   90.00
#
_symmetry.space_group_name_H-M   'P 1'
#
loop_
_entity.id
_entity.type
_entity.pdbx_description
1 polymer ?
#
loop_
_entity_poly.entity_id
_entity_poly.type
_entity_poly.pdbx_seq_one_letter_code
_entity_poly.pdbx_strand_id
1 'polypeptide(L)'
;MARTGSVTSPTRPGWGLLKAVVALLALAAIVLAMTRLLSPLGGLEITTATVERTPVTIYRAEGQDAPGPAVLVAHGFAGSRQLMQSYAVALAHAGYVAVTYDALGHGQHPGPLPGNLTEETGATVYLLDQLDRVVAHARTLAPGHDRVALLGHSMASDIIVRQAGDAAADYAAVVAVSMFSPVVTAEVPPNLLVVVGELEPGVLKDEAERVVAMIADADPPQWGTTYGAFDTGAARRMAISPGVEHIGVLFGREGIAEAVAWIDQAFGRTDGGEPVPPWRGSWVLVLLAAVVVLVWPATALLPRVVAADGPAIGAGLPWRRLWPVAVAPAVLTPLILWPLPTDWLPVLVGDYLLLHFALYGALSALGLWWVHRRAPLAGAGPTRGVSWGAFALATLGLTAIVMIGLGGPIHLFVANFLPTAERAWLVPEMMLGTLAFFLVDEWMTRGAGRGRGASVATKALFLASLVPAIALDLNSLFFLIILFPVIVLFFVIFGLVSAWARRRTGHPWVGALVSAFVFAWCVAVTFPIVTGA
;
A
#
# COMPACT_ATOMS: atom_id res chain seq x y z
N MET A 1 -48.54 -31.97 -29.65
CA MET A 1 -47.10 -31.99 -29.98
C MET A 1 -46.55 -30.57 -29.92
N ALA A 2 -46.07 -30.13 -28.77
CA ALA A 2 -45.44 -28.82 -28.60
C ALA A 2 -43.92 -29.03 -28.53
N ARG A 3 -43.18 -28.48 -29.52
CA ARG A 3 -41.72 -28.53 -29.58
C ARG A 3 -41.15 -27.65 -28.47
N THR A 4 -40.51 -28.25 -27.49
CA THR A 4 -39.64 -27.59 -26.52
C THR A 4 -38.35 -27.18 -27.22
N GLY A 5 -38.24 -25.90 -27.59
CA GLY A 5 -37.00 -25.32 -28.10
C GLY A 5 -36.01 -25.12 -26.95
N SER A 6 -34.94 -25.92 -26.93
CA SER A 6 -33.77 -25.71 -26.08
C SER A 6 -33.01 -24.46 -26.54
N VAL A 7 -33.14 -23.36 -25.82
CA VAL A 7 -32.29 -22.18 -26.04
C VAL A 7 -30.97 -22.40 -25.28
N THR A 8 -30.07 -23.18 -25.88
CA THR A 8 -28.66 -23.15 -25.47
C THR A 8 -28.12 -21.78 -25.81
N SER A 9 -27.78 -20.94 -24.82
CA SER A 9 -27.08 -19.69 -25.10
C SER A 9 -25.69 -20.05 -25.66
N PRO A 10 -25.34 -19.72 -26.91
CA PRO A 10 -24.04 -20.05 -27.44
C PRO A 10 -23.02 -19.14 -26.76
N THR A 11 -21.98 -19.73 -26.16
CA THR A 11 -20.75 -18.98 -25.90
C THR A 11 -20.30 -18.38 -27.23
N ARG A 12 -20.32 -17.05 -27.36
CA ARG A 12 -19.94 -16.37 -28.61
C ARG A 12 -18.56 -16.91 -29.04
N PRO A 13 -18.41 -17.50 -30.23
CA PRO A 13 -17.22 -18.27 -30.61
C PRO A 13 -15.89 -17.48 -30.53
N GLY A 14 -15.91 -16.15 -30.52
CA GLY A 14 -14.72 -15.32 -30.34
C GLY A 14 -14.24 -15.07 -28.90
N TRP A 15 -15.02 -15.40 -27.87
CA TRP A 15 -14.65 -15.08 -26.47
C TRP A 15 -13.51 -15.94 -25.92
N GLY A 16 -13.41 -17.20 -26.36
CA GLY A 16 -12.30 -18.08 -25.97
C GLY A 16 -10.97 -17.60 -26.52
N LEU A 17 -10.93 -17.28 -27.81
CA LEU A 17 -9.76 -16.71 -28.48
C LEU A 17 -9.34 -15.37 -27.86
N LEU A 18 -10.30 -14.47 -27.62
CA LEU A 18 -10.00 -13.18 -26.98
C LEU A 18 -9.37 -13.35 -25.60
N LYS A 19 -9.90 -14.25 -24.75
CA LYS A 19 -9.31 -14.55 -23.45
C LYS A 19 -7.90 -15.11 -23.57
N ALA A 20 -7.65 -15.99 -24.54
CA ALA A 20 -6.32 -16.55 -24.76
C ALA A 20 -5.32 -15.46 -25.20
N VAL A 21 -5.70 -14.60 -26.15
CA VAL A 21 -4.85 -13.48 -26.60
C VAL A 21 -4.55 -12.52 -25.45
N VAL A 22 -5.55 -12.13 -24.66
CA VAL A 22 -5.35 -11.24 -23.50
C VAL A 22 -4.47 -11.90 -22.44
N ALA A 23 -4.63 -13.20 -22.19
CA ALA A 23 -3.76 -13.93 -21.27
C ALA A 23 -2.30 -13.94 -21.75
N LEU A 24 -2.06 -14.20 -23.04
CA LEU A 24 -0.71 -14.20 -23.61
C LEU A 24 -0.05 -12.83 -23.54
N LEU A 25 -0.78 -11.76 -23.88
CA LEU A 25 -0.27 -10.38 -23.80
C LEU A 25 0.02 -9.98 -22.34
N ALA A 26 -0.86 -10.32 -21.40
CA ALA A 26 -0.65 -10.05 -19.99
C ALA A 26 0.55 -10.82 -19.44
N LEU A 27 0.71 -12.10 -19.79
CA LEU A 27 1.88 -12.90 -19.40
C LEU A 27 3.17 -12.35 -19.99
N ALA A 28 3.18 -11.95 -21.26
CA ALA A 28 4.34 -11.31 -21.88
C ALA A 28 4.71 -9.99 -21.17
N ALA A 29 3.72 -9.17 -20.82
CA ALA A 29 3.93 -7.95 -20.05
C ALA A 29 4.46 -8.22 -18.63
N ILE A 30 3.96 -9.26 -17.95
CA ILE A 30 4.47 -9.71 -16.64
C ILE A 30 5.94 -10.12 -16.77
N VAL A 31 6.29 -10.97 -17.74
CA VAL A 31 7.67 -11.42 -17.97
C VAL A 31 8.59 -10.22 -18.26
N LEU A 32 8.15 -9.30 -19.11
CA LEU A 32 8.91 -8.09 -19.42
C LEU A 32 9.11 -7.22 -18.18
N ALA A 33 8.04 -6.95 -17.42
CA ALA A 33 8.11 -6.13 -16.22
C ALA A 33 9.00 -6.76 -15.14
N MET A 34 8.85 -8.06 -14.89
CA MET A 34 9.72 -8.83 -14.00
C MET A 34 11.19 -8.74 -14.44
N THR A 35 11.47 -8.92 -15.73
CA THR A 35 12.85 -8.81 -16.26
C THR A 35 13.43 -7.42 -15.97
N ARG A 36 12.64 -6.36 -16.16
CA ARG A 36 13.07 -4.98 -15.93
C ARG A 36 13.20 -4.62 -14.45
N LEU A 37 12.46 -5.27 -13.56
CA LEU A 37 12.55 -5.09 -12.12
C LEU A 37 13.69 -5.91 -11.48
N LEU A 38 13.97 -7.09 -12.03
CA LEU A 38 15.03 -7.98 -11.53
C LEU A 38 16.41 -7.64 -12.09
N SER A 39 16.49 -7.16 -13.34
CA SER A 39 17.77 -6.85 -13.99
C SER A 39 18.66 -5.87 -13.19
N PRO A 40 18.12 -4.80 -12.56
CA PRO A 40 18.95 -3.91 -11.73
C PRO A 40 19.43 -4.52 -10.42
N LEU A 41 18.94 -5.69 -10.03
CA LEU A 41 19.44 -6.42 -8.85
C LEU A 41 20.70 -7.24 -9.20
N GLY A 42 21.00 -7.44 -10.49
CA GLY A 42 22.21 -8.13 -10.91
C GLY A 42 23.47 -7.34 -10.56
N GLY A 43 24.53 -8.06 -10.17
CA GLY A 43 25.79 -7.46 -9.70
C GLY A 43 25.71 -6.89 -8.28
N LEU A 44 24.62 -7.15 -7.56
CA LEU A 44 24.47 -6.79 -6.15
C LEU A 44 24.41 -8.03 -5.27
N GLU A 45 25.17 -8.02 -4.19
CA GLU A 45 24.99 -8.94 -3.08
C GLU A 45 23.90 -8.37 -2.16
N ILE A 46 22.75 -9.06 -2.10
CA ILE A 46 21.60 -8.67 -1.28
C ILE A 46 21.40 -9.71 -0.19
N THR A 47 21.70 -9.33 1.05
CA THR A 47 21.58 -10.22 2.21
C THR A 47 20.54 -9.69 3.20
N THR A 48 19.97 -10.60 3.98
CA THR A 48 19.06 -10.24 5.07
C THR A 48 19.69 -10.56 6.41
N ALA A 49 19.51 -9.67 7.37
CA ALA A 49 19.97 -9.83 8.74
C ALA A 49 18.86 -9.44 9.72
N THR A 50 19.12 -9.64 11.00
CA THR A 50 18.27 -9.12 12.08
C THR A 50 19.17 -8.41 13.08
N VAL A 51 18.91 -7.11 13.30
CA VAL A 51 19.58 -6.32 14.32
C VAL A 51 18.70 -6.35 15.56
N GLU A 52 19.08 -7.18 16.51
CA GLU A 52 18.23 -7.59 17.64
C GLU A 52 16.92 -8.23 17.17
N ARG A 53 15.85 -7.43 17.09
CA ARG A 53 14.53 -7.83 16.58
C ARG A 53 14.14 -7.13 15.27
N THR A 54 14.98 -6.23 14.77
CA THR A 54 14.72 -5.41 13.59
C THR A 54 15.15 -6.16 12.32
N PRO A 55 14.22 -6.50 11.41
CA PRO A 55 14.58 -7.06 10.11
C PRO A 55 15.31 -6.04 9.25
N VAL A 56 16.44 -6.44 8.67
CA VAL A 56 17.29 -5.58 7.84
C VAL A 56 17.59 -6.27 6.51
N THR A 57 17.66 -5.49 5.42
CA THR A 57 18.23 -5.90 4.14
C THR A 57 19.44 -5.04 3.81
N ILE A 58 20.54 -5.69 3.43
CA ILE A 58 21.81 -5.07 3.11
C ILE A 58 22.04 -5.24 1.61
N TYR A 59 22.33 -4.14 0.91
CA TYR A 59 22.63 -4.10 -0.51
C TYR A 59 24.05 -3.56 -0.68
N ARG A 60 24.89 -4.30 -1.40
CA ARG A 60 26.25 -3.88 -1.78
C ARG A 60 26.60 -4.42 -3.16
N ALA A 61 27.52 -3.78 -3.87
CA ALA A 61 28.00 -4.31 -5.13
C ALA A 61 28.80 -5.61 -4.91
N GLU A 62 28.63 -6.59 -5.81
CA GLU A 62 29.42 -7.83 -5.79
C GLU A 62 30.90 -7.56 -6.10
N GLY A 63 31.79 -8.35 -5.52
CA GLY A 63 33.22 -8.34 -5.86
C GLY A 63 34.00 -7.11 -5.37
N GLN A 64 33.46 -6.33 -4.43
CA GLN A 64 34.21 -5.26 -3.76
C GLN A 64 35.05 -5.82 -2.62
N ASP A 65 36.38 -5.75 -2.75
CA ASP A 65 37.32 -6.19 -1.71
C ASP A 65 37.26 -5.30 -0.44
N ALA A 66 36.92 -4.02 -0.61
CA ALA A 66 36.70 -3.07 0.48
C ALA A 66 35.32 -2.41 0.33
N PRO A 67 34.43 -2.53 1.34
CA PRO A 67 33.11 -1.91 1.28
C PRO A 67 33.22 -0.37 1.33
N GLY A 68 32.37 0.31 0.55
CA GLY A 68 32.20 1.76 0.66
C GLY A 68 31.47 2.19 1.94
N PRO A 69 31.25 3.51 2.12
CA PRO A 69 30.52 4.02 3.27
C PRO A 69 29.12 3.43 3.39
N ALA A 70 28.60 3.36 4.61
CA ALA A 70 27.24 2.89 4.85
C ALA A 70 26.21 4.02 4.66
N VAL A 71 25.07 3.66 4.07
CA VAL A 71 23.90 4.55 3.94
C VAL A 71 22.68 3.83 4.51
N LEU A 72 22.10 4.40 5.55
CA LEU A 72 20.89 3.87 6.18
C LEU A 72 19.65 4.47 5.53
N VAL A 73 18.72 3.63 5.11
CA VAL A 73 17.57 4.00 4.29
C VAL A 73 16.27 3.61 5.01
N ALA A 74 15.60 4.62 5.59
CA ALA A 74 14.42 4.48 6.44
C ALA A 74 13.12 4.77 5.68
N HIS A 75 12.10 3.93 5.87
CA HIS A 75 10.79 4.09 5.22
C HIS A 75 9.83 4.94 6.05
N GLY A 76 8.86 5.56 5.39
CA GLY A 76 7.79 6.33 6.05
C GLY A 76 6.68 5.47 6.68
N PHE A 77 5.64 6.15 7.16
CA PHE A 77 4.46 5.55 7.78
C PHE A 77 3.78 4.53 6.87
N ALA A 78 3.31 3.40 7.43
CA ALA A 78 2.74 2.26 6.68
C ALA A 78 3.66 1.69 5.56
N GLY A 79 4.97 1.97 5.66
CA GLY A 79 6.00 1.45 4.78
C GLY A 79 6.65 0.14 5.27
N SER A 80 7.68 -0.27 4.54
CA SER A 80 8.56 -1.41 4.87
C SER A 80 9.86 -1.31 4.06
N ARG A 81 10.85 -2.13 4.38
CA ARG A 81 12.17 -2.17 3.72
C ARG A 81 12.11 -2.36 2.19
N GLN A 82 11.07 -2.99 1.67
CA GLN A 82 10.85 -3.19 0.23
C GLN A 82 10.50 -1.88 -0.49
N LEU A 83 9.79 -0.98 0.18
CA LEU A 83 9.36 0.31 -0.38
C LEU A 83 10.58 1.20 -0.70
N MET A 84 11.65 1.04 0.06
CA MET A 84 12.90 1.80 -0.09
C MET A 84 13.92 1.16 -1.04
N GLN A 85 13.58 0.02 -1.65
CA GLN A 85 14.52 -0.76 -2.47
C GLN A 85 15.09 0.03 -3.65
N SER A 86 14.33 0.95 -4.26
CA SER A 86 14.81 1.75 -5.39
C SER A 86 16.02 2.61 -5.04
N TYR A 87 16.00 3.27 -3.87
CA TYR A 87 17.14 4.02 -3.35
C TYR A 87 18.29 3.08 -2.98
N ALA A 88 18.00 1.98 -2.28
CA ALA A 88 19.03 1.05 -1.83
C ALA A 88 19.81 0.42 -3.00
N VAL A 89 19.12 0.06 -4.08
CA VAL A 89 19.74 -0.46 -5.31
C VAL A 89 20.62 0.60 -5.98
N ALA A 90 20.15 1.85 -6.10
CA ALA A 90 20.94 2.92 -6.72
C ALA A 90 22.21 3.24 -5.90
N LEU A 91 22.09 3.31 -4.57
CA LEU A 91 23.21 3.52 -3.66
C LEU A 91 24.22 2.36 -3.72
N ALA A 92 23.75 1.11 -3.74
CA ALA A 92 24.63 -0.05 -3.85
C ALA A 92 25.43 -0.05 -5.16
N HIS A 93 24.80 0.32 -6.28
CA HIS A 93 25.49 0.49 -7.58
C HIS A 93 26.48 1.66 -7.58
N ALA A 94 26.24 2.70 -6.79
CA ALA A 94 27.20 3.79 -6.56
C ALA A 94 28.35 3.40 -5.60
N GLY A 95 28.37 2.15 -5.13
CA GLY A 95 29.42 1.58 -4.31
C GLY A 95 29.25 1.81 -2.81
N TYR A 96 28.05 2.17 -2.35
CA TYR A 96 27.72 2.25 -0.93
C TYR A 96 27.25 0.90 -0.38
N VAL A 97 27.35 0.73 0.94
CA VAL A 97 26.61 -0.32 1.64
C VAL A 97 25.27 0.26 2.08
N ALA A 98 24.22 0.00 1.29
CA ALA A 98 22.88 0.50 1.58
C ALA A 98 22.12 -0.47 2.49
N VAL A 99 21.55 0.04 3.58
CA VAL A 99 20.89 -0.75 4.62
C VAL A 99 19.44 -0.27 4.72
N THR A 100 18.47 -1.13 4.44
CA THR A 100 17.04 -0.86 4.70
C THR A 100 16.55 -1.70 5.86
N TYR A 101 15.57 -1.20 6.62
CA TYR A 101 15.03 -1.91 7.78
C TYR A 101 13.52 -1.72 7.91
N ASP A 102 12.86 -2.63 8.62
CA ASP A 102 11.46 -2.47 9.00
C ASP A 102 11.36 -1.80 10.37
N ALA A 103 10.80 -0.58 10.41
CA ALA A 103 10.63 0.18 11.63
C ALA A 103 9.66 -0.50 12.61
N LEU A 104 9.74 -0.15 13.89
CA LEU A 104 8.82 -0.60 14.94
C LEU A 104 7.36 -0.45 14.49
N GLY A 105 6.55 -1.47 14.75
CA GLY A 105 5.15 -1.54 14.32
C GLY A 105 4.93 -1.72 12.83
N HIS A 106 5.97 -1.72 11.97
CA HIS A 106 5.84 -1.76 10.51
C HIS A 106 6.44 -3.02 9.88
N GLY A 107 6.12 -3.26 8.61
CA GLY A 107 6.70 -4.34 7.83
C GLY A 107 6.66 -5.70 8.54
N GLN A 108 7.83 -6.32 8.66
CA GLN A 108 8.01 -7.59 9.37
C GLN A 108 8.54 -7.41 10.81
N HIS A 109 8.59 -6.20 11.35
CA HIS A 109 8.99 -5.99 12.73
C HIS A 109 7.95 -6.62 13.68
N PRO A 110 8.35 -7.52 14.61
CA PRO A 110 7.39 -8.26 15.44
C PRO A 110 6.85 -7.46 16.63
N GLY A 111 7.54 -6.38 17.02
CA GLY A 111 7.11 -5.49 18.10
C GLY A 111 6.21 -4.35 17.60
N PRO A 112 5.20 -3.93 18.39
CA PRO A 112 4.41 -2.73 18.11
C PRO A 112 5.26 -1.47 18.23
N LEU A 113 4.78 -0.37 17.67
CA LEU A 113 5.29 0.98 17.91
C LEU A 113 4.62 1.55 19.18
N PRO A 114 5.37 1.77 20.28
CA PRO A 114 4.78 2.32 21.49
C PRO A 114 4.61 3.84 21.41
N GLY A 115 3.64 4.36 22.17
CA GLY A 115 3.40 5.79 22.32
C GLY A 115 2.42 6.36 21.30
N ASN A 116 1.92 7.56 21.60
CA ASN A 116 0.98 8.28 20.75
C ASN A 116 1.69 8.75 19.46
N LEU A 117 1.14 8.39 18.30
CA LEU A 117 1.65 8.77 16.97
C LEU A 117 1.48 10.27 16.66
N THR A 118 0.60 10.95 17.40
CA THR A 118 0.33 12.39 17.25
C THR A 118 1.16 13.26 18.21
N GLU A 119 1.92 12.65 19.12
CA GLU A 119 2.75 13.36 20.10
C GLU A 119 4.24 13.12 19.86
N GLU A 120 5.01 14.21 19.76
CA GLU A 120 6.46 14.17 19.49
C GLU A 120 7.28 13.43 20.55
N THR A 121 6.79 13.30 21.78
CA THR A 121 7.45 12.59 22.89
C THR A 121 7.06 11.12 23.00
N GLY A 122 6.17 10.62 22.14
CA GLY A 122 5.67 9.25 22.15
C GLY A 122 6.49 8.32 21.26
N ALA A 123 5.99 8.09 20.04
CA ALA A 123 6.56 7.13 19.08
C ALA A 123 7.99 7.47 18.62
N THR A 124 8.32 8.75 18.53
CA THR A 124 9.61 9.25 18.04
C THR A 124 10.80 8.71 18.84
N VAL A 125 10.69 8.65 20.17
CA VAL A 125 11.79 8.17 21.05
C VAL A 125 12.17 6.73 20.74
N TYR A 126 11.16 5.87 20.55
CA TYR A 126 11.38 4.46 20.24
C TYR A 126 11.94 4.25 18.83
N LEU A 127 11.52 5.08 17.87
CA LEU A 127 12.05 5.05 16.51
C LEU A 127 13.51 5.53 16.46
N LEU A 128 13.89 6.54 17.25
CA LEU A 128 15.27 7.00 17.40
C LEU A 128 16.16 5.91 18.03
N ASP A 129 15.72 5.32 19.13
CA ASP A 129 16.43 4.21 19.80
C ASP A 129 16.60 2.99 18.87
N GLN A 130 15.59 2.67 18.05
CA GLN A 130 15.73 1.65 17.01
C GLN A 130 16.74 2.07 15.93
N LEU A 131 16.66 3.31 15.44
CA LEU A 131 17.54 3.83 14.40
C LEU A 131 19.00 3.79 14.85
N ASP A 132 19.30 4.19 16.08
CA ASP A 132 20.63 4.16 16.68
C ASP A 132 21.28 2.77 16.62
N ARG A 133 20.53 1.73 17.01
CA ARG A 133 20.99 0.34 16.92
C ARG A 133 21.28 -0.10 15.49
N VAL A 134 20.45 0.31 14.54
CA VAL A 134 20.66 -0.03 13.11
C VAL A 134 21.84 0.75 12.54
N VAL A 135 22.06 2.01 12.94
CA VAL A 135 23.26 2.80 12.59
C VAL A 135 24.51 2.11 13.13
N ALA A 136 24.51 1.68 14.40
CA ALA A 136 25.62 0.97 15.00
C ALA A 136 25.97 -0.31 14.22
N HIS A 137 24.95 -1.09 13.81
CA HIS A 137 25.15 -2.24 12.94
C HIS A 137 25.70 -1.85 11.56
N ALA A 138 25.14 -0.82 10.92
CA ALA A 138 25.58 -0.36 9.59
C ALA A 138 27.06 0.04 9.57
N ARG A 139 27.56 0.66 10.66
CA ARG A 139 29.00 0.98 10.82
C ARG A 139 29.89 -0.26 10.77
N THR A 140 29.46 -1.38 11.36
CA THR A 140 30.24 -2.63 11.32
C THR A 140 30.37 -3.20 9.90
N LEU A 141 29.48 -2.81 8.98
CA LEU A 141 29.46 -3.28 7.60
C LEU A 141 30.37 -2.45 6.67
N ALA A 142 30.85 -1.28 7.12
CA ALA A 142 31.67 -0.35 6.37
C ALA A 142 32.98 -0.01 7.13
N PRO A 143 33.83 -1.01 7.44
CA PRO A 143 35.11 -0.77 8.12
C PRO A 143 35.97 0.22 7.34
N GLY A 144 36.59 1.16 8.07
CA GLY A 144 37.44 2.21 7.49
C GLY A 144 36.70 3.49 7.10
N HIS A 145 35.39 3.58 7.34
CA HIS A 145 34.60 4.81 7.17
C HIS A 145 34.07 5.30 8.52
N ASP A 146 34.45 6.51 8.91
CA ASP A 146 34.12 7.08 10.22
C ASP A 146 32.69 7.66 10.28
N ARG A 147 32.09 7.96 9.12
CA ARG A 147 30.77 8.59 9.00
C ARG A 147 29.84 7.75 8.15
N VAL A 148 28.55 7.85 8.43
CA VAL A 148 27.47 7.24 7.64
C VAL A 148 26.57 8.33 7.03
N ALA A 149 25.76 7.98 6.03
CA ALA A 149 24.68 8.85 5.58
C ALA A 149 23.31 8.29 5.96
N LEU A 150 22.33 9.18 6.15
CA LEU A 150 20.95 8.83 6.43
C LEU A 150 20.04 9.28 5.28
N LEU A 151 19.14 8.40 4.84
CA LEU A 151 18.08 8.70 3.90
C LEU A 151 16.74 8.26 4.49
N GLY A 152 15.74 9.13 4.42
CA GLY A 152 14.45 8.90 5.07
C GLY A 152 13.30 9.49 4.26
N HIS A 153 12.14 8.86 4.34
CA HIS A 153 10.92 9.30 3.66
C HIS A 153 9.81 9.65 4.64
N SER A 154 9.13 10.77 4.39
CA SER A 154 7.93 11.20 5.11
C SER A 154 8.16 11.20 6.63
N MET A 155 7.44 10.36 7.40
CA MET A 155 7.66 10.16 8.84
C MET A 155 9.13 9.95 9.23
N ALA A 156 9.89 9.18 8.44
CA ALA A 156 11.29 8.89 8.78
C ALA A 156 12.21 10.10 8.62
N SER A 157 11.81 11.12 7.86
CA SER A 157 12.60 12.34 7.68
C SER A 157 12.83 13.07 9.00
N ASP A 158 11.83 13.18 9.86
CA ASP A 158 12.00 13.77 11.20
C ASP A 158 12.96 12.94 12.08
N ILE A 159 12.82 11.61 12.04
CA ILE A 159 13.64 10.68 12.82
C ILE A 159 15.12 10.79 12.43
N ILE A 160 15.44 10.79 11.13
CA ILE A 160 16.84 10.91 10.68
C ILE A 160 17.43 12.30 10.93
N VAL A 161 16.62 13.37 10.88
CA VAL A 161 17.07 14.73 11.19
C VAL A 161 17.46 14.81 12.66
N ARG A 162 16.62 14.31 13.57
CA ARG A 162 16.91 14.28 15.02
C ARG A 162 18.15 13.44 15.33
N GLN A 163 18.23 12.23 14.78
CA GLN A 163 19.39 11.35 14.94
C GLN A 163 20.69 12.02 14.48
N ALA A 164 20.66 12.70 13.34
CA ALA A 164 21.83 13.39 12.82
C ALA A 164 22.16 14.68 13.59
N GLY A 165 21.16 15.33 14.21
CA GLY A 165 21.36 16.47 15.10
C GLY A 165 22.08 16.09 16.39
N ASP A 166 21.69 14.98 17.01
CA ASP A 166 22.25 14.53 18.30
C ASP A 166 23.72 14.10 18.21
N ALA A 167 24.17 13.69 17.02
CA ALA A 167 25.56 13.28 16.78
C ALA A 167 26.07 13.75 15.41
N ALA A 168 26.05 15.06 15.13
CA ALA A 168 26.40 15.60 13.80
C ALA A 168 27.75 15.13 13.24
N ALA A 169 28.77 14.93 14.08
CA ALA A 169 30.09 14.47 13.65
C ALA A 169 30.08 13.04 13.06
N ASP A 170 29.06 12.25 13.41
CA ASP A 170 28.89 10.85 12.99
C ASP A 170 28.26 10.69 11.61
N TYR A 171 27.76 11.77 11.01
CA TYR A 171 27.01 11.75 9.76
C TYR A 171 27.65 12.64 8.69
N ALA A 172 27.79 12.09 7.48
CA ALA A 172 28.30 12.83 6.33
C ALA A 172 27.19 13.62 5.63
N ALA A 173 26.00 13.04 5.52
CA ALA A 173 24.85 13.61 4.81
C ALA A 173 23.51 13.09 5.35
N VAL A 174 22.48 13.93 5.19
CA VAL A 174 21.07 13.59 5.40
C VAL A 174 20.30 13.87 4.11
N VAL A 175 19.52 12.90 3.65
CA VAL A 175 18.59 13.05 2.53
C VAL A 175 17.17 12.81 3.02
N ALA A 176 16.36 13.87 3.06
CA ALA A 176 14.99 13.84 3.53
C ALA A 176 14.03 13.94 2.33
N VAL A 177 13.30 12.86 2.06
CA VAL A 177 12.35 12.76 0.95
C VAL A 177 10.95 13.03 1.46
N SER A 178 10.24 13.99 0.86
CA SER A 178 8.90 14.43 1.27
C SER A 178 8.85 14.78 2.76
N MET A 179 9.77 15.64 3.19
CA MET A 179 10.05 15.84 4.61
C MET A 179 9.04 16.75 5.30
N PHE A 180 8.91 16.53 6.60
CA PHE A 180 8.45 17.51 7.57
C PHE A 180 9.25 17.28 8.86
N SER A 181 9.89 18.32 9.40
CA SER A 181 10.61 18.19 10.67
C SER A 181 10.72 19.54 11.39
N PRO A 182 10.12 19.69 12.58
CA PRO A 182 10.13 20.95 13.32
C PRO A 182 11.49 21.27 13.95
N VAL A 183 12.42 20.30 14.03
CA VAL A 183 13.72 20.47 14.71
C VAL A 183 14.85 20.97 13.82
N VAL A 184 14.60 21.16 12.52
CA VAL A 184 15.62 21.67 11.59
C VAL A 184 15.99 23.10 11.97
N THR A 185 17.30 23.37 12.04
CA THR A 185 17.89 24.70 12.22
C THR A 185 18.90 25.00 11.12
N ALA A 186 19.51 26.18 11.14
CA ALA A 186 20.60 26.54 10.23
C ALA A 186 21.80 25.57 10.36
N GLU A 187 22.00 24.98 11.54
CA GLU A 187 23.11 24.08 11.86
C GLU A 187 22.72 22.59 11.89
N VAL A 188 21.43 22.27 12.11
CA VAL A 188 20.94 20.89 12.29
C VAL A 188 20.00 20.49 11.15
N PRO A 189 20.18 19.32 10.51
CA PRO A 189 21.27 18.34 10.66
C PRO A 189 22.47 18.68 9.77
N PRO A 190 23.62 17.98 9.83
CA PRO A 190 24.70 18.21 8.85
C PRO A 190 24.27 17.84 7.42
N ASN A 191 24.64 18.66 6.44
CA ASN A 191 24.51 18.42 5.00
C ASN A 191 23.16 17.81 4.58
N LEU A 192 22.11 18.64 4.54
CA LEU A 192 20.74 18.21 4.29
C LEU A 192 20.29 18.50 2.84
N LEU A 193 19.89 17.44 2.14
CA LEU A 193 19.12 17.51 0.90
C LEU A 193 17.64 17.25 1.21
N VAL A 194 16.77 18.09 0.67
CA VAL A 194 15.31 17.89 0.69
C VAL A 194 14.81 17.56 -0.72
N VAL A 195 14.22 16.39 -0.91
CA VAL A 195 13.64 15.98 -2.19
C VAL A 195 12.11 15.97 -2.09
N VAL A 196 11.42 16.68 -2.98
CA VAL A 196 9.95 16.77 -3.00
C VAL A 196 9.42 16.34 -4.36
N GLY A 197 8.36 15.53 -4.38
CA GLY A 197 7.65 15.19 -5.62
C GLY A 197 6.89 16.39 -6.19
N GLU A 198 6.94 16.55 -7.51
CA GLU A 198 6.28 17.68 -8.19
C GLU A 198 4.77 17.74 -7.92
N LEU A 199 4.11 16.59 -7.79
CA LEU A 199 2.67 16.47 -7.57
C LEU A 199 2.29 16.40 -6.09
N GLU A 200 3.23 16.62 -5.18
CA GLU A 200 2.95 16.66 -3.74
C GLU A 200 2.21 17.93 -3.32
N PRO A 201 1.48 17.89 -2.18
CA PRO A 201 0.85 19.08 -1.61
C PRO A 201 1.85 20.21 -1.34
N GLY A 202 1.40 21.46 -1.51
CA GLY A 202 2.24 22.65 -1.39
C GLY A 202 3.00 22.76 -0.06
N VAL A 203 2.40 22.30 1.05
CA VAL A 203 3.02 22.33 2.38
C VAL A 203 4.39 21.63 2.46
N LEU A 204 4.65 20.61 1.63
CA LEU A 204 5.94 19.94 1.61
C LEU A 204 6.99 20.73 0.81
N LYS A 205 6.55 21.51 -0.19
CA LYS A 205 7.42 22.45 -0.91
C LYS A 205 7.74 23.66 -0.04
N ASP A 206 6.75 24.19 0.67
CA ASP A 206 6.92 25.27 1.64
C ASP A 206 7.90 24.88 2.75
N GLU A 207 7.84 23.63 3.22
CA GLU A 207 8.78 23.10 4.21
C GLU A 207 10.22 22.97 3.67
N ALA A 208 10.39 22.49 2.43
CA ALA A 208 11.69 22.43 1.78
C ALA A 208 12.30 23.83 1.61
N GLU A 209 11.49 24.80 1.18
CA GLU A 209 11.87 26.20 1.05
C GLU A 209 12.25 26.80 2.41
N ARG A 210 11.44 26.58 3.46
CA ARG A 210 11.71 27.03 4.83
C ARG A 210 13.09 26.56 5.31
N VAL A 211 13.41 25.29 5.10
CA VAL A 211 14.68 24.69 5.55
C VAL A 211 15.89 25.28 4.83
N VAL A 212 15.81 25.44 3.51
CA VAL A 212 16.93 25.99 2.73
C VAL A 212 17.08 27.50 2.95
N ALA A 213 15.98 28.23 3.13
CA ALA A 213 15.96 29.67 3.38
C ALA A 213 16.67 30.07 4.68
N MET A 214 16.86 29.15 5.63
CA MET A 214 17.59 29.43 6.87
C MET A 214 19.06 29.83 6.64
N ILE A 215 19.66 29.38 5.53
CA ILE A 215 21.08 29.63 5.23
C ILE A 215 21.31 30.24 3.84
N ALA A 216 20.28 30.26 3.00
CA ALA A 216 20.40 30.79 1.65
C ALA A 216 20.60 32.31 1.68
N ASP A 217 21.41 32.79 0.75
CA ASP A 217 21.58 34.21 0.46
C ASP A 217 20.54 34.75 -0.54
N ALA A 218 19.59 33.91 -0.97
CA ALA A 218 18.50 34.22 -1.89
C ALA A 218 17.12 34.01 -1.25
N ASP A 219 16.16 34.90 -1.56
CA ASP A 219 14.79 34.87 -1.07
C ASP A 219 13.77 35.06 -2.24
N PRO A 220 13.00 34.03 -2.63
CA PRO A 220 13.08 32.66 -2.14
C PRO A 220 14.36 31.95 -2.66
N PRO A 221 14.84 30.90 -1.97
CA PRO A 221 15.95 30.09 -2.46
C PRO A 221 15.61 29.42 -3.80
N GLN A 222 16.63 29.13 -4.60
CA GLN A 222 16.46 28.49 -5.90
C GLN A 222 16.49 26.96 -5.78
N TRP A 223 15.51 26.31 -6.38
CA TRP A 223 15.46 24.84 -6.51
C TRP A 223 16.67 24.32 -7.30
N GLY A 224 17.29 23.24 -6.81
CA GLY A 224 18.48 22.62 -7.40
C GLY A 224 19.80 23.30 -7.07
N THR A 225 19.79 24.41 -6.33
CA THR A 225 21.01 25.12 -5.91
C THR A 225 21.47 24.63 -4.53
N THR A 226 22.77 24.33 -4.40
CA THR A 226 23.40 24.12 -3.08
C THR A 226 23.76 25.45 -2.47
N TYR A 227 23.29 25.68 -1.25
CA TYR A 227 23.73 26.74 -0.35
C TYR A 227 24.60 26.15 0.76
N GLY A 228 25.46 26.96 1.36
CA GLY A 228 26.43 26.49 2.37
C GLY A 228 27.55 25.64 1.79
N ALA A 229 28.31 24.95 2.65
CA ALA A 229 29.46 24.14 2.25
C ALA A 229 29.49 22.79 2.97
N PHE A 230 29.88 21.73 2.25
CA PHE A 230 29.86 20.35 2.75
C PHE A 230 30.88 20.08 3.87
N ASP A 231 32.04 20.74 3.79
CA ASP A 231 33.16 20.61 4.73
C ASP A 231 32.82 21.11 6.14
N THR A 232 31.98 22.14 6.22
CA THR A 232 31.45 22.70 7.47
C THR A 232 30.16 22.02 7.95
N GLY A 233 29.61 21.08 7.17
CA GLY A 233 28.32 20.45 7.47
C GLY A 233 27.11 21.35 7.19
N ALA A 234 27.32 22.56 6.68
CA ALA A 234 26.27 23.56 6.48
C ALA A 234 25.55 23.41 5.12
N ALA A 235 25.91 22.45 4.27
CA ALA A 235 25.30 22.36 2.94
C ALA A 235 23.78 22.12 3.03
N ARG A 236 23.00 22.84 2.23
CA ARG A 236 21.56 22.64 2.04
C ARG A 236 21.19 22.72 0.57
N ARG A 237 20.26 21.87 0.15
CA ARG A 237 19.63 21.93 -1.17
C ARG A 237 18.20 21.43 -1.08
N MET A 238 17.32 22.00 -1.88
CA MET A 238 16.00 21.46 -2.17
C MET A 238 15.90 21.09 -3.65
N ALA A 239 15.30 19.95 -3.95
CA ALA A 239 15.19 19.41 -5.29
C ALA A 239 13.78 18.85 -5.57
N ILE A 240 13.36 18.95 -6.82
CA ILE A 240 12.08 18.40 -7.30
C ILE A 240 12.32 17.07 -8.00
N SER A 241 11.54 16.05 -7.65
CA SER A 241 11.35 14.84 -8.45
C SER A 241 10.14 15.04 -9.39
N PRO A 242 10.33 15.08 -10.72
CA PRO A 242 9.26 15.39 -11.66
C PRO A 242 8.16 14.33 -11.73
N GLY A 243 6.91 14.76 -11.97
CA GLY A 243 5.79 13.90 -12.36
C GLY A 243 5.31 12.88 -11.32
N VAL A 244 5.73 12.99 -10.06
CA VAL A 244 5.43 12.02 -9.01
C VAL A 244 4.76 12.64 -7.79
N GLU A 245 3.85 11.88 -7.19
CA GLU A 245 3.20 12.20 -5.91
C GLU A 245 3.97 11.59 -4.72
N HIS A 246 3.40 11.68 -3.52
CA HIS A 246 4.02 11.38 -2.22
C HIS A 246 4.64 9.97 -2.09
N ILE A 247 4.05 8.95 -2.72
CA ILE A 247 4.64 7.60 -2.76
C ILE A 247 5.51 7.42 -4.00
N GLY A 248 5.08 7.97 -5.14
CA GLY A 248 5.81 7.94 -6.40
C GLY A 248 7.23 8.52 -6.34
N VAL A 249 7.48 9.50 -5.45
CA VAL A 249 8.81 10.08 -5.18
C VAL A 249 9.87 9.04 -4.83
N LEU A 250 9.47 7.90 -4.27
CA LEU A 250 10.35 6.79 -3.92
C LEU A 250 10.83 5.98 -5.13
N PHE A 251 10.24 6.23 -6.28
CA PHE A 251 10.58 5.62 -7.56
C PHE A 251 11.03 6.65 -8.60
N GLY A 252 11.06 7.94 -8.23
CA GLY A 252 11.43 9.05 -9.10
C GLY A 252 12.91 8.98 -9.45
N ARG A 253 13.22 8.88 -10.76
CA ARG A 253 14.58 8.66 -11.23
C ARG A 253 15.49 9.85 -10.90
N GLU A 254 15.00 11.06 -11.14
CA GLU A 254 15.72 12.31 -10.91
C GLU A 254 15.96 12.54 -9.42
N GLY A 255 14.95 12.28 -8.56
CA GLY A 255 15.10 12.37 -7.10
C GLY A 255 16.11 11.36 -6.54
N ILE A 256 16.12 10.12 -7.06
CA ILE A 256 17.10 9.10 -6.67
C ILE A 256 18.51 9.50 -7.12
N ALA A 257 18.66 10.00 -8.36
CA ALA A 257 19.96 10.45 -8.87
C ALA A 257 20.52 11.61 -8.03
N GLU A 258 19.65 12.57 -7.68
CA GLU A 258 19.99 13.70 -6.82
C GLU A 258 20.45 13.25 -5.43
N ALA A 259 19.75 12.29 -4.82
CA ALA A 259 20.12 11.73 -3.52
C ALA A 259 21.51 11.07 -3.55
N VAL A 260 21.81 10.29 -4.59
CA VAL A 260 23.13 9.67 -4.73
C VAL A 260 24.21 10.74 -4.94
N ALA A 261 23.97 11.72 -5.82
CA ALA A 261 24.92 12.80 -6.10
C ALA A 261 25.20 13.67 -4.86
N TRP A 262 24.20 13.87 -3.99
CA TRP A 262 24.38 14.58 -2.72
C TRP A 262 25.27 13.80 -1.75
N ILE A 263 25.03 12.49 -1.62
CA ILE A 263 25.82 11.62 -0.76
C ILE A 263 27.26 11.51 -1.28
N ASP A 264 27.44 11.37 -2.60
CA ASP A 264 28.76 11.40 -3.26
C ASP A 264 29.55 12.67 -2.92
N GLN A 265 28.94 13.84 -3.06
CA GLN A 265 29.57 15.11 -2.70
C GLN A 265 29.96 15.18 -1.22
N ALA A 266 29.08 14.72 -0.32
CA ALA A 266 29.34 14.75 1.12
C ALA A 266 30.49 13.82 1.56
N PHE A 267 30.70 12.71 0.84
CA PHE A 267 31.84 11.81 1.03
C PHE A 267 33.08 12.20 0.20
N GLY A 268 33.01 13.28 -0.58
CA GLY A 268 34.11 13.71 -1.46
C GLY A 268 34.39 12.74 -2.61
N ARG A 269 33.38 11.97 -3.03
CA ARG A 269 33.47 11.02 -4.14
C ARG A 269 33.03 11.71 -5.43
N THR A 270 33.97 12.00 -6.32
CA THR A 270 33.70 12.66 -7.62
C THR A 270 33.87 11.74 -8.83
N ASP A 271 34.39 10.53 -8.61
CA ASP A 271 34.77 9.60 -9.69
C ASP A 271 33.66 8.58 -10.03
N GLY A 272 32.52 8.65 -9.32
CA GLY A 272 31.34 7.86 -9.65
C GLY A 272 30.69 8.42 -10.92
N GLY A 273 30.61 7.61 -11.98
CA GLY A 273 29.79 7.98 -13.13
C GLY A 273 28.34 8.23 -12.69
N GLU A 274 27.64 9.17 -13.34
CA GLU A 274 26.25 9.49 -12.98
C GLU A 274 25.42 8.20 -12.92
N PRO A 275 24.93 7.80 -11.73
CA PRO A 275 24.02 6.68 -11.64
C PRO A 275 22.83 7.02 -12.51
N VAL A 276 22.40 6.08 -13.35
CA VAL A 276 21.14 6.18 -14.08
C VAL A 276 20.15 5.26 -13.36
N PRO A 277 19.36 5.79 -12.40
CA PRO A 277 18.43 4.93 -11.67
C PRO A 277 17.45 4.27 -12.65
N PRO A 278 17.18 2.97 -12.50
CA PRO A 278 16.23 2.26 -13.35
C PRO A 278 14.80 2.78 -13.13
N TRP A 279 13.97 2.72 -14.19
CA TRP A 279 12.54 3.10 -14.18
C TRP A 279 11.65 2.11 -13.40
N ARG A 280 12.00 1.79 -12.13
CA ARG A 280 11.35 0.74 -11.35
C ARG A 280 9.86 0.98 -11.15
N GLY A 281 9.46 2.21 -10.79
CA GLY A 281 8.06 2.54 -10.52
C GLY A 281 7.13 2.23 -11.69
N SER A 282 7.50 2.63 -12.90
CA SER A 282 6.71 2.35 -14.11
C SER A 282 6.57 0.84 -14.37
N TRP A 283 7.63 0.06 -14.16
CA TRP A 283 7.58 -1.39 -14.34
C TRP A 283 6.77 -2.10 -13.24
N VAL A 284 6.77 -1.58 -12.01
CA VAL A 284 5.84 -2.04 -10.95
C VAL A 284 4.40 -1.80 -11.39
N LEU A 285 4.06 -0.62 -11.90
CA LEU A 285 2.71 -0.32 -12.38
C LEU A 285 2.30 -1.22 -13.55
N VAL A 286 3.20 -1.45 -14.52
CA VAL A 286 2.96 -2.40 -15.62
C VAL A 286 2.74 -3.82 -15.10
N LEU A 287 3.54 -4.27 -14.14
CA LEU A 287 3.39 -5.59 -13.52
C LEU A 287 2.03 -5.76 -12.85
N LEU A 288 1.66 -4.83 -11.96
CA LEU A 288 0.39 -4.87 -11.23
C LEU A 288 -0.81 -4.77 -12.19
N ALA A 289 -0.75 -3.89 -13.19
CA ALA A 289 -1.80 -3.77 -14.20
C ALA A 289 -1.94 -5.04 -15.04
N ALA A 290 -0.82 -5.62 -15.50
CA ALA A 290 -0.82 -6.86 -16.28
C ALA A 290 -1.37 -8.04 -15.48
N VAL A 291 -1.05 -8.13 -14.19
CA VAL A 291 -1.64 -9.12 -13.26
C VAL A 291 -3.15 -8.92 -13.17
N VAL A 292 -3.64 -7.71 -12.91
CA VAL A 292 -5.08 -7.43 -12.80
C VAL A 292 -5.81 -7.82 -14.09
N VAL A 293 -5.22 -7.50 -15.25
CA VAL A 293 -5.74 -7.90 -16.57
C VAL A 293 -5.76 -9.42 -16.71
N LEU A 294 -4.72 -10.13 -16.26
CA LEU A 294 -4.62 -11.60 -16.32
C LEU A 294 -5.69 -12.30 -15.47
N VAL A 295 -6.17 -11.68 -14.38
CA VAL A 295 -7.23 -12.28 -13.55
C VAL A 295 -8.49 -12.57 -14.38
N TRP A 296 -8.85 -11.70 -15.34
CA TRP A 296 -10.05 -11.90 -16.16
C TRP A 296 -10.05 -13.21 -16.96
N PRO A 297 -9.07 -13.53 -17.82
CA PRO A 297 -9.00 -14.82 -18.48
C PRO A 297 -8.73 -15.95 -17.48
N ALA A 298 -7.92 -15.74 -16.43
CA ALA A 298 -7.63 -16.76 -15.41
C ALA A 298 -8.88 -17.23 -14.67
N THR A 299 -9.91 -16.38 -14.52
CA THR A 299 -11.20 -16.83 -13.97
C THR A 299 -11.81 -18.00 -14.74
N ALA A 300 -11.44 -18.24 -16.02
CA ALA A 300 -11.93 -19.40 -16.77
C ALA A 300 -11.58 -20.76 -16.12
N LEU A 301 -10.51 -20.80 -15.32
CA LEU A 301 -10.04 -21.98 -14.58
C LEU A 301 -10.92 -22.34 -13.37
N LEU A 302 -11.67 -21.38 -12.83
CA LEU A 302 -12.53 -21.62 -11.66
C LEU A 302 -13.70 -22.53 -12.03
N PRO A 303 -14.15 -23.47 -11.19
CA PRO A 303 -15.28 -24.33 -11.51
C PRO A 303 -16.61 -23.55 -11.61
N ARG A 304 -17.60 -24.12 -12.31
CA ARG A 304 -18.97 -23.58 -12.24
C ARG A 304 -19.56 -24.02 -10.91
N VAL A 305 -20.02 -23.06 -10.11
CA VAL A 305 -20.68 -23.32 -8.83
C VAL A 305 -22.16 -23.59 -9.03
N VAL A 306 -22.75 -22.89 -9.99
CA VAL A 306 -24.14 -23.03 -10.42
C VAL A 306 -24.15 -23.56 -11.85
N ALA A 307 -25.09 -24.46 -12.15
CA ALA A 307 -25.30 -24.96 -13.52
C ALA A 307 -25.58 -23.80 -14.50
N ALA A 308 -25.23 -23.96 -15.78
CA ALA A 308 -25.35 -22.91 -16.79
C ALA A 308 -26.80 -22.44 -16.99
N ASP A 309 -27.76 -23.36 -16.86
CA ASP A 309 -29.20 -23.08 -16.95
C ASP A 309 -29.84 -22.84 -15.57
N GLY A 310 -29.02 -22.67 -14.54
CA GLY A 310 -29.47 -22.42 -13.17
C GLY A 310 -30.03 -21.00 -12.99
N PRO A 311 -30.81 -20.77 -11.93
CA PRO A 311 -31.38 -19.45 -11.65
C PRO A 311 -30.27 -18.44 -11.34
N ALA A 312 -30.52 -17.16 -11.68
CA ALA A 312 -29.63 -16.08 -11.28
C ALA A 312 -29.62 -15.94 -9.75
N ILE A 313 -28.49 -16.23 -9.10
CA ILE A 313 -28.34 -16.14 -7.65
C ILE A 313 -28.12 -14.69 -7.20
N GLY A 314 -28.84 -14.30 -6.15
CA GLY A 314 -28.77 -13.01 -5.47
C GLY A 314 -30.12 -12.29 -5.43
N ALA A 315 -30.32 -11.43 -4.43
CA ALA A 315 -31.57 -10.68 -4.26
C ALA A 315 -31.81 -9.66 -5.39
N GLY A 316 -30.75 -9.06 -5.92
CA GLY A 316 -30.78 -8.18 -7.09
C GLY A 316 -31.85 -7.11 -7.00
N LEU A 317 -31.72 -6.18 -6.05
CA LEU A 317 -32.73 -5.18 -5.80
C LEU A 317 -32.83 -4.17 -6.96
N PRO A 318 -34.05 -3.82 -7.41
CA PRO A 318 -34.25 -2.69 -8.30
C PRO A 318 -34.00 -1.38 -7.52
N TRP A 319 -33.64 -0.30 -8.23
CA TRP A 319 -33.27 0.98 -7.62
C TRP A 319 -34.24 1.48 -6.54
N ARG A 320 -35.55 1.38 -6.79
CA ARG A 320 -36.60 1.80 -5.84
C ARG A 320 -36.51 1.11 -4.48
N ARG A 321 -36.04 -0.14 -4.44
CA ARG A 321 -35.88 -0.93 -3.20
C ARG A 321 -34.45 -0.87 -2.67
N LEU A 322 -33.47 -0.70 -3.55
CA LEU A 322 -32.06 -0.61 -3.18
C LEU A 322 -31.74 0.68 -2.43
N TRP A 323 -32.31 1.81 -2.86
CA TRP A 323 -31.95 3.13 -2.32
C TRP A 323 -32.12 3.26 -0.80
N PRO A 324 -33.26 2.92 -0.19
CA PRO A 324 -33.38 2.98 1.27
C PRO A 324 -32.40 2.00 1.98
N VAL A 325 -32.12 0.84 1.37
CA VAL A 325 -31.21 -0.18 1.95
C VAL A 325 -29.75 0.25 1.85
N ALA A 326 -29.37 1.05 0.85
CA ALA A 326 -27.99 1.50 0.64
C ALA A 326 -27.70 2.86 1.28
N VAL A 327 -28.66 3.80 1.28
CA VAL A 327 -28.46 5.16 1.83
C VAL A 327 -28.54 5.15 3.36
N ALA A 328 -29.45 4.38 3.97
CA ALA A 328 -29.60 4.38 5.42
C ALA A 328 -28.30 3.93 6.14
N PRO A 329 -27.62 2.83 5.76
CA PRO A 329 -26.32 2.47 6.35
C PRO A 329 -25.25 3.54 6.14
N ALA A 330 -25.22 4.20 4.97
CA ALA A 330 -24.23 5.24 4.69
C ALA A 330 -24.34 6.46 5.62
N VAL A 331 -25.55 6.78 6.07
CA VAL A 331 -25.80 7.87 7.01
C VAL A 331 -25.68 7.40 8.46
N LEU A 332 -26.29 6.25 8.79
CA LEU A 332 -26.41 5.79 10.16
C LEU A 332 -25.09 5.24 10.73
N THR A 333 -24.27 4.58 9.91
CA THR A 333 -23.01 3.97 10.38
C THR A 333 -22.08 5.01 11.02
N PRO A 334 -21.68 6.10 10.34
CA PRO A 334 -20.80 7.10 10.95
C PRO A 334 -21.42 7.76 12.19
N LEU A 335 -22.74 8.00 12.20
CA LEU A 335 -23.44 8.61 13.34
C LEU A 335 -23.51 7.69 14.57
N ILE A 336 -23.68 6.38 14.36
CA ILE A 336 -23.74 5.39 15.44
C ILE A 336 -22.34 5.10 15.99
N LEU A 337 -21.31 5.07 15.13
CA LEU A 337 -19.94 4.79 15.56
C LEU A 337 -19.26 5.99 16.21
N TRP A 338 -19.63 7.21 15.87
CA TRP A 338 -19.01 8.42 16.41
C TRP A 338 -18.87 8.45 17.96
N PRO A 339 -19.88 8.09 18.76
CA PRO A 339 -19.74 8.08 20.21
C PRO A 339 -19.06 6.84 20.78
N LEU A 340 -18.71 5.84 19.96
CA LEU A 340 -18.17 4.56 20.44
C LEU A 340 -16.64 4.59 20.47
N PRO A 341 -16.00 3.99 21.48
CA PRO A 341 -14.55 3.87 21.52
C PRO A 341 -14.05 2.94 20.40
N THR A 342 -13.01 3.40 19.68
CA THR A 342 -12.35 2.65 18.59
C THR A 342 -10.83 2.71 18.76
N ASP A 343 -10.35 2.26 19.91
CA ASP A 343 -8.94 2.27 20.34
C ASP A 343 -8.49 0.90 20.91
N TRP A 344 -9.13 -0.19 20.49
CA TRP A 344 -8.93 -1.53 21.08
C TRP A 344 -8.18 -2.49 20.17
N LEU A 345 -8.20 -2.28 18.85
CA LEU A 345 -7.30 -3.02 17.96
C LEU A 345 -5.93 -2.34 17.93
N PRO A 346 -4.84 -3.13 17.97
CA PRO A 346 -3.51 -2.56 17.90
C PRO A 346 -3.17 -2.05 16.50
N VAL A 347 -4.02 -2.25 15.49
CA VAL A 347 -3.81 -1.77 14.12
C VAL A 347 -4.45 -0.41 13.97
N LEU A 348 -3.66 0.58 13.56
CA LEU A 348 -4.18 1.94 13.37
C LEU A 348 -5.33 1.97 12.35
N VAL A 349 -6.45 2.61 12.71
CA VAL A 349 -7.72 2.65 11.96
C VAL A 349 -8.38 1.28 11.75
N GLY A 350 -7.80 0.20 12.27
CA GLY A 350 -8.25 -1.18 12.05
C GLY A 350 -9.61 -1.45 12.68
N ASP A 351 -9.80 -1.06 13.95
CA ASP A 351 -11.07 -1.20 14.67
C ASP A 351 -12.18 -0.34 14.08
N TYR A 352 -11.88 0.91 13.73
CA TYR A 352 -12.85 1.78 13.06
C TYR A 352 -13.32 1.15 11.75
N LEU A 353 -12.39 0.69 10.90
CA LEU A 353 -12.75 0.00 9.67
C LEU A 353 -13.54 -1.27 9.95
N LEU A 354 -13.11 -2.12 10.89
CA LEU A 354 -13.80 -3.35 11.26
C LEU A 354 -15.26 -3.05 11.65
N LEU A 355 -15.47 -2.11 12.57
CA LEU A 355 -16.78 -1.71 13.06
C LEU A 355 -17.62 -1.05 11.97
N HIS A 356 -17.02 -0.20 11.14
CA HIS A 356 -17.71 0.46 10.03
C HIS A 356 -18.19 -0.55 9.00
N PHE A 357 -17.34 -1.49 8.57
CA PHE A 357 -17.76 -2.58 7.68
C PHE A 357 -18.82 -3.48 8.33
N ALA A 358 -18.64 -3.84 9.61
CA ALA A 358 -19.57 -4.72 10.34
C ALA A 358 -20.96 -4.08 10.47
N LEU A 359 -21.02 -2.86 10.98
CA LEU A 359 -22.26 -2.14 11.21
C LEU A 359 -22.95 -1.75 9.90
N TYR A 360 -22.20 -1.25 8.91
CA TYR A 360 -22.76 -0.96 7.59
C TYR A 360 -23.36 -2.22 6.97
N GLY A 361 -22.64 -3.34 7.02
CA GLY A 361 -23.11 -4.65 6.57
C GLY A 361 -24.36 -5.12 7.30
N ALA A 362 -24.39 -5.00 8.63
CA ALA A 362 -25.52 -5.39 9.46
C ALA A 362 -26.77 -4.54 9.18
N LEU A 363 -26.63 -3.22 9.06
CA LEU A 363 -27.72 -2.32 8.70
C LEU A 363 -28.25 -2.61 7.28
N SER A 364 -27.35 -2.90 6.34
CA SER A 364 -27.71 -3.32 4.98
C SER A 364 -28.47 -4.65 5.00
N ALA A 365 -28.03 -5.62 5.81
CA ALA A 365 -28.68 -6.92 5.97
C ALA A 365 -30.09 -6.78 6.56
N LEU A 366 -30.24 -5.93 7.59
CA LEU A 366 -31.53 -5.61 8.20
C LEU A 366 -32.48 -4.95 7.19
N GLY A 367 -31.99 -3.99 6.42
CA GLY A 367 -32.76 -3.35 5.35
C GLY A 367 -33.20 -4.34 4.28
N LEU A 368 -32.30 -5.23 3.86
CA LEU A 368 -32.60 -6.30 2.89
C LEU A 368 -33.66 -7.28 3.43
N TRP A 369 -33.50 -7.73 4.68
CA TRP A 369 -34.46 -8.60 5.36
C TRP A 369 -35.86 -7.96 5.44
N TRP A 370 -35.92 -6.67 5.78
CA TRP A 370 -37.17 -5.92 5.84
C TRP A 370 -37.86 -5.81 4.49
N VAL A 371 -37.10 -5.53 3.42
CA VAL A 371 -37.61 -5.51 2.04
C VAL A 371 -38.15 -6.89 1.64
N HIS A 372 -37.42 -7.96 1.98
CA HIS A 372 -37.83 -9.33 1.66
C HIS A 372 -39.12 -9.72 2.39
N ARG A 373 -39.29 -9.33 3.66
CA ARG A 373 -40.52 -9.55 4.43
C ARG A 373 -41.74 -8.84 3.83
N ARG A 374 -41.58 -7.61 3.34
CA ARG A 374 -42.70 -6.81 2.81
C ARG A 374 -43.14 -7.23 1.41
N ALA A 375 -42.21 -7.68 0.58
CA ALA A 375 -42.51 -8.12 -0.78
C ALA A 375 -41.47 -9.16 -1.22
N PRO A 376 -41.77 -10.47 -1.06
CA PRO A 376 -40.86 -11.55 -1.42
C PRO A 376 -40.31 -11.34 -2.83
N LEU A 377 -38.99 -11.37 -2.95
CA LEU A 377 -38.32 -11.15 -4.23
C LEU A 377 -38.52 -12.40 -5.08
N ALA A 378 -39.26 -12.28 -6.18
CA ALA A 378 -39.40 -13.35 -7.16
C ALA A 378 -38.01 -13.73 -7.70
N GLY A 379 -37.64 -15.01 -7.60
CA GLY A 379 -36.33 -15.51 -8.02
C GLY A 379 -35.22 -15.45 -6.96
N ALA A 380 -35.48 -14.93 -5.75
CA ALA A 380 -34.63 -15.17 -4.59
C ALA A 380 -34.84 -16.61 -4.06
N GLY A 381 -34.66 -17.59 -4.94
CA GLY A 381 -34.78 -19.01 -4.63
C GLY A 381 -33.55 -19.52 -3.87
N PRO A 382 -33.69 -20.61 -3.10
CA PRO A 382 -32.64 -21.16 -2.24
C PRO A 382 -31.39 -21.52 -3.06
N THR A 383 -30.26 -21.71 -2.38
CA THR A 383 -28.98 -22.27 -2.88
C THR A 383 -29.09 -23.68 -3.51
N ARG A 384 -30.29 -24.11 -3.93
CA ARG A 384 -30.54 -25.33 -4.71
C ARG A 384 -29.78 -25.24 -6.03
N GLY A 385 -28.98 -26.27 -6.31
CA GLY A 385 -28.11 -26.32 -7.49
C GLY A 385 -26.73 -25.69 -7.29
N VAL A 386 -26.39 -25.26 -6.07
CA VAL A 386 -25.02 -24.89 -5.70
C VAL A 386 -24.21 -26.14 -5.38
N SER A 387 -23.10 -26.36 -6.09
CA SER A 387 -22.09 -27.33 -5.68
C SER A 387 -21.15 -26.68 -4.67
N TRP A 388 -21.29 -27.04 -3.39
CA TRP A 388 -20.46 -26.48 -2.31
C TRP A 388 -18.98 -26.85 -2.44
N GLY A 389 -18.66 -28.04 -2.98
CA GLY A 389 -17.28 -28.40 -3.32
C GLY A 389 -16.70 -27.49 -4.41
N ALA A 390 -17.47 -27.21 -5.47
CA ALA A 390 -17.08 -26.25 -6.49
C ALA A 390 -17.00 -24.82 -5.95
N PHE A 391 -17.88 -24.45 -5.02
CA PHE A 391 -17.84 -23.14 -4.36
C PHE A 391 -16.55 -22.95 -3.55
N ALA A 392 -16.19 -23.93 -2.73
CA ALA A 392 -14.94 -23.92 -1.97
C ALA A 392 -13.73 -23.85 -2.92
N LEU A 393 -13.68 -24.70 -3.94
CA LEU A 393 -12.58 -24.72 -4.91
C LEU A 393 -12.49 -23.41 -5.71
N ALA A 394 -13.62 -22.82 -6.12
CA ALA A 394 -13.64 -21.53 -6.81
C ALA A 394 -13.16 -20.39 -5.90
N THR A 395 -13.54 -20.40 -4.63
CA THR A 395 -13.13 -19.39 -3.65
C THR A 395 -11.64 -19.51 -3.38
N LEU A 396 -11.14 -20.70 -3.05
CA LEU A 396 -9.72 -20.96 -2.83
C LEU A 396 -8.87 -20.67 -4.08
N GLY A 397 -9.34 -21.10 -5.25
CA GLY A 397 -8.66 -20.84 -6.52
C GLY A 397 -8.58 -19.34 -6.84
N LEU A 398 -9.66 -18.59 -6.61
CA LEU A 398 -9.66 -17.14 -6.80
C LEU A 398 -8.77 -16.43 -5.78
N THR A 399 -8.81 -16.83 -4.50
CA THR A 399 -7.88 -16.34 -3.48
C THR A 399 -6.45 -16.59 -3.91
N ALA A 400 -6.09 -17.80 -4.34
CA ALA A 400 -4.74 -18.13 -4.79
C ALA A 400 -4.32 -17.27 -6.00
N ILE A 401 -5.18 -17.12 -7.01
CA ILE A 401 -4.91 -16.27 -8.18
C ILE A 401 -4.58 -14.84 -7.75
N VAL A 402 -5.37 -14.26 -6.85
CA VAL A 402 -5.18 -12.86 -6.42
C VAL A 402 -4.00 -12.73 -5.46
N MET A 403 -3.84 -13.62 -4.48
CA MET A 403 -2.76 -13.51 -3.50
C MET A 403 -1.39 -13.79 -4.12
N ILE A 404 -1.28 -14.78 -5.00
CA ILE A 404 -0.03 -15.06 -5.72
C ILE A 404 0.19 -13.97 -6.79
N GLY A 405 -0.84 -13.69 -7.59
CA GLY A 405 -0.74 -12.77 -8.72
C GLY A 405 -0.50 -11.33 -8.31
N LEU A 406 -1.28 -10.80 -7.37
CA LEU A 406 -1.22 -9.40 -6.93
C LEU A 406 -0.40 -9.25 -5.64
N GLY A 407 -0.64 -10.11 -4.65
CA GLY A 407 0.08 -10.04 -3.37
C GLY A 407 1.58 -10.32 -3.48
N GLY A 408 1.98 -11.26 -4.36
CA GLY A 408 3.39 -11.57 -4.62
C GLY A 408 4.19 -10.36 -5.13
N PRO A 409 3.81 -9.73 -6.26
CA PRO A 409 4.45 -8.51 -6.75
C PRO A 409 4.47 -7.35 -5.76
N ILE A 410 3.38 -7.14 -5.01
CA ILE A 410 3.34 -6.12 -3.95
C ILE A 410 4.42 -6.45 -2.90
N HIS A 411 4.47 -7.70 -2.43
CA HIS A 411 5.46 -8.14 -1.44
C HIS A 411 6.90 -7.94 -1.89
N LEU A 412 7.18 -8.19 -3.17
CA LEU A 412 8.53 -8.16 -3.72
C LEU A 412 9.03 -6.74 -4.02
N PHE A 413 8.16 -5.85 -4.49
CA PHE A 413 8.58 -4.59 -5.11
C PHE A 413 7.94 -3.33 -4.54
N VAL A 414 6.95 -3.45 -3.64
CA VAL A 414 6.20 -2.30 -3.13
C VAL A 414 6.27 -2.24 -1.61
N ALA A 415 5.74 -3.25 -0.91
CA ALA A 415 5.67 -3.24 0.53
C ALA A 415 5.54 -4.67 1.07
N ASN A 416 5.90 -4.90 2.34
CA ASN A 416 5.59 -6.15 3.01
C ASN A 416 4.09 -6.47 2.88
N PHE A 417 3.79 -7.65 2.35
CA PHE A 417 2.42 -8.12 2.13
C PHE A 417 2.21 -9.53 2.67
N LEU A 418 3.15 -10.00 3.50
CA LEU A 418 3.05 -11.25 4.23
C LEU A 418 2.89 -10.93 5.73
N PRO A 419 1.88 -11.50 6.41
CA PRO A 419 1.71 -11.29 7.83
C PRO A 419 2.85 -11.99 8.58
N THR A 420 3.37 -11.31 9.61
CA THR A 420 4.13 -11.97 10.65
C THR A 420 3.21 -12.85 11.51
N ALA A 421 3.77 -13.66 12.40
CA ALA A 421 2.97 -14.49 13.31
C ALA A 421 2.03 -13.63 14.19
N GLU A 422 2.49 -12.44 14.59
CA GLU A 422 1.73 -11.47 15.37
C GLU A 422 0.58 -10.86 14.56
N ARG A 423 0.79 -10.65 13.25
CA ARG A 423 -0.22 -10.09 12.33
C ARG A 423 -1.24 -11.10 11.82
N ALA A 424 -0.90 -12.40 11.84
CA ALA A 424 -1.72 -13.43 11.23
C ALA A 424 -3.14 -13.51 11.85
N TRP A 425 -3.28 -13.24 13.14
CA TRP A 425 -4.56 -13.25 13.87
C TRP A 425 -5.45 -12.05 13.58
N LEU A 426 -4.87 -10.92 13.16
CA LEU A 426 -5.62 -9.72 12.78
C LEU A 426 -6.41 -9.95 11.48
N VAL A 427 -5.95 -10.85 10.60
CA VAL A 427 -6.65 -11.18 9.35
C VAL A 427 -8.05 -11.77 9.62
N PRO A 428 -8.22 -12.88 10.37
CA PRO A 428 -9.55 -13.41 10.65
C PRO A 428 -10.42 -12.44 11.46
N GLU A 429 -9.84 -11.66 12.37
CA GLU A 429 -10.56 -10.65 13.15
C GLU A 429 -11.15 -9.54 12.25
N MET A 430 -10.31 -8.92 11.42
CA MET A 430 -10.74 -7.94 10.43
C MET A 430 -11.75 -8.55 9.44
N MET A 431 -11.58 -9.82 9.09
CA MET A 431 -12.47 -10.53 8.18
C MET A 431 -13.89 -10.66 8.76
N LEU A 432 -14.07 -10.79 10.08
CA LEU A 432 -15.40 -10.83 10.69
C LEU A 432 -16.21 -9.56 10.36
N GLY A 433 -15.55 -8.39 10.39
CA GLY A 433 -16.17 -7.12 10.04
C GLY A 433 -16.42 -6.96 8.54
N THR A 434 -15.39 -7.18 7.72
CA THR A 434 -15.48 -6.97 6.26
C THR A 434 -16.48 -7.92 5.59
N LEU A 435 -16.59 -9.16 6.11
CA LEU A 435 -17.46 -10.19 5.55
C LEU A 435 -18.93 -9.77 5.50
N ALA A 436 -19.42 -9.12 6.56
CA ALA A 436 -20.82 -8.68 6.65
C ALA A 436 -21.19 -7.76 5.48
N PHE A 437 -20.36 -6.74 5.21
CA PHE A 437 -20.58 -5.82 4.10
C PHE A 437 -20.47 -6.51 2.74
N PHE A 438 -19.36 -7.21 2.45
CA PHE A 438 -19.13 -7.76 1.11
C PHE A 438 -20.17 -8.82 0.72
N LEU A 439 -20.59 -9.69 1.66
CA LEU A 439 -21.62 -10.70 1.39
C LEU A 439 -22.96 -10.05 1.08
N VAL A 440 -23.36 -9.05 1.85
CA VAL A 440 -24.65 -8.38 1.70
C VAL A 440 -24.67 -7.50 0.46
N ASP A 441 -23.61 -6.74 0.19
CA ASP A 441 -23.46 -5.89 -0.99
C ASP A 441 -23.55 -6.70 -2.29
N GLU A 442 -22.77 -7.77 -2.40
CA GLU A 442 -22.83 -8.65 -3.57
C GLU A 442 -24.17 -9.40 -3.65
N TRP A 443 -24.83 -9.69 -2.53
CA TRP A 443 -26.17 -10.31 -2.58
C TRP A 443 -27.26 -9.34 -3.05
N MET A 444 -27.27 -8.10 -2.55
CA MET A 444 -28.31 -7.12 -2.88
C MET A 444 -28.13 -6.51 -4.28
N THR A 445 -26.90 -6.46 -4.81
CA THR A 445 -26.60 -5.84 -6.11
C THR A 445 -26.51 -6.82 -7.28
N ARG A 446 -26.58 -8.13 -7.02
CA ARG A 446 -26.56 -9.19 -8.05
C ARG A 446 -27.86 -9.98 -8.02
N GLY A 447 -28.35 -10.38 -9.20
CA GLY A 447 -29.63 -11.07 -9.37
C GLY A 447 -30.40 -10.54 -10.58
N ALA A 448 -31.55 -11.13 -10.87
CA ALA A 448 -32.35 -10.81 -12.07
C ALA A 448 -32.91 -9.38 -12.06
N GLY A 449 -33.29 -8.85 -10.90
CA GLY A 449 -33.93 -7.53 -10.74
C GLY A 449 -32.97 -6.35 -10.55
N ARG A 450 -31.65 -6.56 -10.65
CA ARG A 450 -30.65 -5.58 -10.20
C ARG A 450 -30.71 -4.26 -10.98
N GLY A 451 -30.54 -3.15 -10.28
CA GLY A 451 -30.24 -1.86 -10.90
C GLY A 451 -28.94 -1.91 -11.71
N ARG A 452 -28.93 -1.36 -12.93
CA ARG A 452 -27.68 -1.16 -13.70
C ARG A 452 -26.81 -0.17 -12.92
N GLY A 453 -25.58 -0.55 -12.58
CA GLY A 453 -24.68 0.27 -11.76
C GLY A 453 -24.88 0.17 -10.25
N ALA A 454 -25.80 -0.67 -9.76
CA ALA A 454 -26.08 -0.85 -8.33
C ALA A 454 -24.83 -1.06 -7.47
N SER A 455 -23.96 -1.99 -7.87
CA SER A 455 -22.70 -2.28 -7.17
C SER A 455 -21.72 -1.11 -7.15
N VAL A 456 -21.76 -0.20 -8.11
CA VAL A 456 -20.88 0.99 -8.10
C VAL A 456 -21.45 2.01 -7.13
N ALA A 457 -22.76 2.23 -7.15
CA ALA A 457 -23.42 3.17 -6.25
C ALA A 457 -23.31 2.76 -4.77
N THR A 458 -23.44 1.48 -4.44
CA THR A 458 -23.31 1.01 -3.05
C THR A 458 -21.89 1.17 -2.51
N LYS A 459 -20.87 0.89 -3.33
CA LYS A 459 -19.46 1.15 -3.01
C LYS A 459 -19.16 2.65 -2.89
N ALA A 460 -19.73 3.47 -3.77
CA ALA A 460 -19.64 4.93 -3.68
C ALA A 460 -20.31 5.48 -2.40
N LEU A 461 -21.45 4.92 -1.99
CA LEU A 461 -22.12 5.27 -0.73
C LEU A 461 -21.32 4.82 0.49
N PHE A 462 -20.65 3.67 0.43
CA PHE A 462 -19.72 3.26 1.49
C PHE A 462 -18.52 4.22 1.60
N LEU A 463 -17.92 4.61 0.47
CA LEU A 463 -16.84 5.61 0.47
C LEU A 463 -17.35 6.96 1.01
N ALA A 464 -18.52 7.39 0.55
CA ALA A 464 -19.14 8.63 1.01
C ALA A 464 -19.47 8.62 2.51
N SER A 465 -19.68 7.45 3.14
CA SER A 465 -19.91 7.36 4.58
C SER A 465 -18.64 7.48 5.42
N LEU A 466 -17.45 7.29 4.84
CA LEU A 466 -16.18 7.55 5.52
C LEU A 466 -15.88 9.06 5.63
N VAL A 467 -16.42 9.89 4.74
CA VAL A 467 -16.21 11.35 4.79
C VAL A 467 -16.79 11.99 6.06
N PRO A 468 -18.08 11.80 6.40
CA PRO A 468 -18.62 12.32 7.66
C PRO A 468 -18.02 11.62 8.89
N ALA A 469 -17.60 10.37 8.78
CA ALA A 469 -16.85 9.69 9.84
C ALA A 469 -15.58 10.46 10.23
N ILE A 470 -14.73 10.74 9.22
CA ILE A 470 -13.50 11.51 9.39
C ILE A 470 -13.82 12.92 9.91
N ALA A 471 -14.88 13.55 9.41
CA ALA A 471 -15.25 14.90 9.85
C ALA A 471 -15.71 14.95 11.32
N LEU A 472 -16.32 13.88 11.83
CA LEU A 472 -16.80 13.80 13.22
C LEU A 472 -15.68 13.49 14.22
N ASP A 473 -14.63 12.80 13.80
CA ASP A 473 -13.46 12.49 14.62
C ASP A 473 -12.16 12.56 13.82
N LEU A 474 -11.77 13.79 13.45
CA LEU A 474 -10.61 14.04 12.60
C LEU A 474 -9.30 13.58 13.26
N ASN A 475 -9.18 13.73 14.58
CA ASN A 475 -7.94 13.42 15.29
C ASN A 475 -7.62 11.92 15.24
N SER A 476 -8.62 11.07 15.50
CA SER A 476 -8.42 9.62 15.49
C SER A 476 -8.41 9.03 14.06
N LEU A 477 -9.18 9.63 13.15
CA LEU A 477 -9.41 9.08 11.80
C LEU A 477 -8.65 9.81 10.69
N PHE A 478 -7.73 10.71 11.01
CA PHE A 478 -6.92 11.43 10.02
C PHE A 478 -6.25 10.48 9.00
N PHE A 479 -5.67 9.37 9.47
CA PHE A 479 -5.00 8.38 8.61
C PHE A 479 -5.94 7.71 7.59
N LEU A 480 -7.26 7.73 7.83
CA LEU A 480 -8.24 7.23 6.87
C LEU A 480 -8.31 8.11 5.60
N ILE A 481 -7.91 9.38 5.67
CA ILE A 481 -7.77 10.27 4.50
C ILE A 481 -6.72 9.71 3.53
N ILE A 482 -5.56 9.29 4.06
CA ILE A 482 -4.47 8.70 3.28
C ILE A 482 -4.89 7.34 2.69
N LEU A 483 -5.68 6.58 3.45
CA LEU A 483 -6.19 5.28 3.01
C LEU A 483 -7.32 5.39 1.97
N PHE A 484 -8.04 6.51 1.91
CA PHE A 484 -9.23 6.67 1.06
C PHE A 484 -8.99 6.34 -0.43
N PRO A 485 -7.94 6.86 -1.10
CA PRO A 485 -7.64 6.49 -2.50
C PRO A 485 -7.33 5.00 -2.67
N VAL A 486 -6.71 4.36 -1.68
CA VAL A 486 -6.41 2.92 -1.70
C VAL A 486 -7.70 2.10 -1.60
N ILE A 487 -8.67 2.51 -0.76
CA ILE A 487 -10.00 1.86 -0.68
C ILE A 487 -10.76 2.03 -2.00
N VAL A 488 -10.69 3.21 -2.64
CA VAL A 488 -11.28 3.44 -3.96
C VAL A 488 -10.68 2.46 -4.98
N LEU A 489 -9.35 2.39 -5.06
CA LEU A 489 -8.66 1.48 -5.97
C LEU A 489 -9.02 0.02 -5.68
N PHE A 490 -9.08 -0.37 -4.41
CA PHE A 490 -9.51 -1.69 -3.98
C PHE A 490 -10.92 -2.00 -4.51
N PHE A 491 -11.90 -1.13 -4.30
CA PHE A 491 -13.27 -1.34 -4.76
C PHE A 491 -13.41 -1.41 -6.28
N VAL A 492 -12.58 -0.67 -7.03
CA VAL A 492 -12.53 -0.78 -8.49
C VAL A 492 -11.99 -2.15 -8.90
N ILE A 493 -10.81 -2.54 -8.42
CA ILE A 493 -10.16 -3.80 -8.80
C ILE A 493 -11.01 -4.99 -8.35
N PHE A 494 -11.38 -5.06 -7.08
CA PHE A 494 -12.12 -6.18 -6.52
C PHE A 494 -13.59 -6.19 -6.95
N GLY A 495 -14.15 -5.05 -7.34
CA GLY A 495 -15.43 -4.98 -8.03
C GLY A 495 -15.39 -5.65 -9.42
N LEU A 496 -14.31 -5.46 -10.17
CA LEU A 496 -14.06 -6.15 -11.45
C LEU A 496 -13.80 -7.65 -11.25
N VAL A 497 -12.91 -8.01 -10.32
CA VAL A 497 -12.60 -9.40 -9.98
C VAL A 497 -13.86 -10.16 -9.55
N SER A 498 -14.66 -9.59 -8.66
CA SER A 498 -15.94 -10.17 -8.23
C SER A 498 -16.92 -10.32 -9.40
N ALA A 499 -16.98 -9.34 -10.30
CA ALA A 499 -17.82 -9.44 -11.49
C ALA A 499 -17.37 -10.55 -12.46
N TRP A 500 -16.07 -10.72 -12.68
CA TRP A 500 -15.52 -11.79 -13.52
C TRP A 500 -15.72 -13.17 -12.89
N ALA A 501 -15.40 -13.31 -11.61
CA ALA A 501 -15.60 -14.54 -10.85
C ALA A 501 -17.08 -14.97 -10.88
N ARG A 502 -18.01 -14.05 -10.62
CA ARG A 502 -19.45 -14.33 -10.68
C ARG A 502 -19.90 -14.75 -12.09
N ARG A 503 -19.40 -14.13 -13.16
CA ARG A 503 -19.73 -14.54 -14.54
C ARG A 503 -19.28 -15.98 -14.83
N ARG A 504 -18.19 -16.44 -14.20
CA ARG A 504 -17.72 -17.83 -14.35
C ARG A 504 -18.46 -18.81 -13.46
N THR A 505 -18.62 -18.46 -12.18
CA THR A 505 -19.08 -19.37 -11.13
C THR A 505 -20.59 -19.42 -11.03
N GLY A 506 -21.28 -18.34 -11.39
CA GLY A 506 -22.72 -18.15 -11.20
C GLY A 506 -23.10 -17.69 -9.79
N HIS A 507 -22.15 -17.58 -8.86
CA HIS A 507 -22.43 -17.30 -7.45
C HIS A 507 -21.77 -15.98 -6.99
N PRO A 508 -22.52 -15.01 -6.42
CA PRO A 508 -21.98 -13.71 -6.02
C PRO A 508 -20.96 -13.81 -4.87
N TRP A 509 -21.17 -14.72 -3.91
CA TRP A 509 -20.30 -14.82 -2.73
C TRP A 509 -18.88 -15.33 -2.97
N VAL A 510 -18.57 -15.93 -4.12
CA VAL A 510 -17.16 -16.29 -4.42
C VAL A 510 -16.30 -15.03 -4.46
N GLY A 511 -16.76 -13.99 -5.16
CA GLY A 511 -16.06 -12.70 -5.21
C GLY A 511 -16.09 -11.97 -3.87
N ALA A 512 -17.24 -12.01 -3.19
CA ALA A 512 -17.41 -11.35 -1.89
C ALA A 512 -16.46 -11.88 -0.81
N LEU A 513 -16.33 -13.22 -0.70
CA LEU A 513 -15.42 -13.84 0.27
C LEU A 513 -13.97 -13.46 0.01
N VAL A 514 -13.55 -13.49 -1.26
CA VAL A 514 -12.19 -13.10 -1.62
C VAL A 514 -11.95 -11.61 -1.36
N SER A 515 -12.92 -10.76 -1.65
CA SER A 515 -12.80 -9.32 -1.39
C SER A 515 -12.74 -9.02 0.12
N ALA A 516 -13.56 -9.68 0.92
CA ALA A 516 -13.51 -9.57 2.39
C ALA A 516 -12.15 -10.02 2.95
N PHE A 517 -11.67 -11.18 2.50
CA PHE A 517 -10.37 -11.72 2.90
C PHE A 517 -9.21 -10.81 2.50
N VAL A 518 -9.15 -10.38 1.23
CA VAL A 518 -8.02 -9.55 0.77
C VAL A 518 -8.05 -8.16 1.41
N PHE A 519 -9.23 -7.56 1.64
CA PHE A 519 -9.31 -6.29 2.35
C PHE A 519 -8.80 -6.43 3.80
N ALA A 520 -9.26 -7.47 4.51
CA ALA A 520 -8.80 -7.77 5.86
C ALA A 520 -7.28 -8.02 5.90
N TRP A 521 -6.76 -8.75 4.91
CA TRP A 521 -5.33 -8.98 4.74
C TRP A 521 -4.56 -7.68 4.56
N CYS A 522 -4.97 -6.81 3.63
CA CYS A 522 -4.33 -5.51 3.40
C CYS A 522 -4.25 -4.67 4.68
N VAL A 523 -5.36 -4.58 5.43
CA VAL A 523 -5.37 -3.80 6.68
C VAL A 523 -4.41 -4.40 7.70
N ALA A 524 -4.46 -5.72 7.90
CA ALA A 524 -3.64 -6.42 8.88
C ALA A 524 -2.14 -6.38 8.60
N VAL A 525 -1.71 -6.35 7.33
CA VAL A 525 -0.28 -6.42 6.95
C VAL A 525 0.37 -5.07 6.68
N THR A 526 -0.40 -4.08 6.23
CA THR A 526 0.15 -2.78 5.80
C THR A 526 0.17 -1.76 6.93
N PHE A 527 -0.88 -1.71 7.77
CA PHE A 527 -0.97 -0.67 8.79
C PHE A 527 -0.06 -0.95 9.99
N PRO A 528 0.44 0.10 10.66
CA PRO A 528 1.29 -0.10 11.81
C PRO A 528 0.53 -0.74 12.97
N ILE A 529 1.22 -1.63 13.67
CA ILE A 529 0.79 -2.09 14.99
C ILE A 529 1.31 -1.08 16.01
N VAL A 530 0.41 -0.51 16.80
CA VAL A 530 0.70 0.49 17.84
C VAL A 530 0.23 0.02 19.21
N THR A 531 0.85 0.54 20.27
CA THR A 531 0.43 0.31 21.66
C THR A 531 0.47 1.60 22.47
N GLY A 532 -0.60 1.86 23.24
CA GLY A 532 -0.76 3.10 24.01
C GLY A 532 -1.17 4.30 23.15
N ALA A 533 -2.01 4.04 22.14
CA ALA A 533 -2.61 5.03 21.26
C ALA A 533 -3.75 5.78 21.93
#